data_AF-A0A2P5WST8-F1
#
_entry.id   AF-A0A2P5WST8-F1
#
_cell.length_a   1.000
_cell.length_b   1.000
_cell.length_c   1.000
_cell.angle_alpha   90.00
_cell.angle_beta   90.00
_cell.angle_gamma   90.00
#
_symmetry.space_group_name_H-M   'P 1'
#
loop_
_entity.id
_entity.type
_entity.pdbx_description
1 polymer ?
#
loop_
_entity_poly.entity_id
_entity_poly.type
_entity_poly.pdbx_seq_one_letter_code
_entity_poly.pdbx_strand_id
1 'polypeptide(L)'
;MDIINCRTLHDYFIDLSGKRASVREEALSTILKALTLNIEQKFVELNFVTLVYQCLHFIKKGSPTEMKQAAHIIGLLSMITTTVEKVHEAYEDVLTALSQGGLKPKLKTLEILGCLTVVTFFGASNSDETESVMKLLWDLINPGTDSSLKFLKHFLRNDGFVKHMMENENFHNVFDFHPKRRNDWGNVLYVPEREEVTILLFRPMVARHNDCSLLPSLTRDKQLAKKKTMSPNSHLSKARTQLLKKQRDLSLKEREFDCFDY
;
A
#
# COMPACT_ATOMS: atom_id res chain seq x y z
N MET A 1 54.65 8.82 1.35
CA MET A 1 53.70 8.03 0.56
C MET A 1 52.74 7.42 1.55
N ASP A 2 51.58 8.05 1.69
CA ASP A 2 50.55 7.61 2.64
C ASP A 2 50.03 6.25 2.19
N ILE A 3 50.21 5.26 3.05
CA ILE A 3 49.50 3.98 2.94
C ILE A 3 48.05 4.35 3.25
N ILE A 4 47.26 4.63 2.21
CA ILE A 4 45.82 4.74 2.30
C ILE A 4 45.38 3.40 2.87
N ASN A 5 44.98 3.41 4.14
CA ASN A 5 44.47 2.26 4.85
C ASN A 5 43.13 1.90 4.18
N CYS A 6 43.19 1.11 3.11
CA CYS A 6 42.03 0.66 2.36
C CYS A 6 41.26 -0.33 3.22
N ARG A 7 40.43 0.21 4.12
CA ARG A 7 39.51 -0.57 4.91
C ARG A 7 38.54 -1.29 3.98
N THR A 8 38.41 -2.60 4.19
CA THR A 8 37.47 -3.44 3.47
C THR A 8 36.08 -3.35 4.10
N LEU A 9 35.04 -3.77 3.37
CA LEU A 9 33.67 -3.83 3.91
C LEU A 9 33.60 -4.74 5.16
N HIS A 10 34.44 -5.77 5.23
CA HIS A 10 34.55 -6.66 6.37
C HIS A 10 35.10 -5.96 7.62
N ASP A 11 36.03 -5.01 7.47
CA ASP A 11 36.56 -4.23 8.60
C ASP A 11 35.45 -3.36 9.22
N TYR A 12 34.58 -2.79 8.39
CA TYR A 12 33.42 -2.03 8.87
C TYR A 12 32.37 -2.95 9.51
N PHE A 13 32.20 -4.18 9.00
CA PHE A 13 31.34 -5.17 9.63
C PHE A 13 31.81 -5.52 11.06
N ILE A 14 33.11 -5.71 11.26
CA ILE A 14 33.69 -5.96 12.58
C ILE A 14 33.43 -4.75 13.51
N ASP A 15 33.58 -3.53 12.99
CA ASP A 15 33.37 -2.29 13.74
C ASP A 15 31.95 -2.11 14.29
N LEU A 16 30.94 -2.76 13.70
CA LEU A 16 29.56 -2.74 14.22
C LEU A 16 29.50 -3.28 15.66
N SER A 17 30.35 -4.24 16.01
CA SER A 17 30.45 -4.77 17.38
C SER A 17 31.24 -3.88 18.35
N GLY A 18 31.77 -2.75 17.86
CA GLY A 18 32.64 -1.85 18.61
C GLY A 18 31.93 -1.09 19.74
N LYS A 19 32.69 -0.75 20.79
CA LYS A 19 32.16 -0.02 21.96
C LYS A 19 31.83 1.45 21.65
N ARG A 20 32.53 2.07 20.70
CA ARG A 20 32.41 3.51 20.37
C ARG A 20 31.27 3.75 19.38
N ALA A 21 30.29 4.59 19.75
CA ALA A 21 29.14 4.91 18.90
C ALA A 21 29.52 5.57 17.57
N SER A 22 30.47 6.51 17.59
CA SER A 22 30.93 7.18 16.36
C SER A 22 31.48 6.23 15.31
N VAL A 23 32.17 5.17 15.75
CA VAL A 23 32.73 4.14 14.86
C VAL A 23 31.63 3.27 14.29
N ARG A 24 30.64 2.89 15.10
CA ARG A 24 29.50 2.09 14.64
C ARG A 24 28.63 2.86 13.64
N GLU A 25 28.40 4.15 13.86
CA GLU A 25 27.65 5.00 12.92
C GLU A 25 28.38 5.16 11.58
N GLU A 26 29.71 5.33 11.60
CA GLU A 26 30.53 5.36 10.39
C GLU A 26 30.46 4.02 9.63
N ALA A 27 30.56 2.92 10.37
CA ALA A 27 30.44 1.56 9.82
C ALA A 27 29.07 1.31 9.19
N LEU A 28 27.96 1.63 9.89
CA LEU A 28 26.59 1.52 9.36
C LEU A 28 26.43 2.37 8.09
N SER A 29 26.92 3.61 8.09
CA SER A 29 26.87 4.50 6.92
C SER A 29 27.61 3.91 5.72
N THR A 30 28.79 3.34 5.96
CA THR A 30 29.64 2.77 4.91
C THR A 30 29.05 1.49 4.34
N ILE A 31 28.55 0.60 5.20
CA ILE A 31 27.85 -0.63 4.80
C ILE A 31 26.59 -0.28 4.02
N LEU A 32 25.80 0.69 4.48
CA LEU A 32 24.61 1.14 3.77
C LEU A 32 24.94 1.65 2.36
N LYS A 33 26.00 2.45 2.21
CA LYS A 33 26.46 2.92 0.89
C LYS A 33 26.91 1.76 0.00
N ALA A 34 27.65 0.80 0.55
CA ALA A 34 28.10 -0.38 -0.19
C ALA A 34 26.92 -1.20 -0.70
N LEU A 35 25.93 -1.50 0.15
CA LEU A 35 24.71 -2.22 -0.21
C LEU A 35 23.84 -1.48 -1.24
N THR A 36 23.97 -0.16 -1.34
CA THR A 36 23.20 0.66 -2.29
C THR A 36 23.90 0.81 -3.65
N LEU A 37 25.22 0.97 -3.67
CA LEU A 37 25.97 1.36 -4.87
C LEU A 37 26.73 0.20 -5.52
N ASN A 38 27.27 -0.73 -4.72
CA ASN A 38 28.13 -1.80 -5.19
C ASN A 38 27.82 -3.08 -4.41
N ILE A 39 26.73 -3.75 -4.79
CA ILE A 39 26.24 -4.95 -4.10
C ILE A 39 27.27 -6.08 -4.24
N GLU A 40 27.93 -6.42 -3.15
CA GLU A 40 28.77 -7.61 -3.06
C GLU A 40 27.94 -8.80 -2.55
N GLN A 41 27.31 -9.52 -3.48
CA GLN A 41 26.36 -10.60 -3.18
C GLN A 41 26.95 -11.64 -2.20
N LYS A 42 28.22 -12.02 -2.39
CA LYS A 42 28.92 -12.98 -1.54
C LYS A 42 29.05 -12.51 -0.09
N PHE A 43 29.29 -11.21 0.12
CA PHE A 43 29.35 -10.62 1.46
C PHE A 43 27.98 -10.68 2.14
N VAL A 44 26.91 -10.36 1.40
CA VAL A 44 25.54 -10.39 1.91
C VAL A 44 25.15 -11.82 2.31
N GLU A 45 25.34 -12.80 1.43
CA GLU A 45 24.92 -14.18 1.68
C GLU A 45 25.61 -14.83 2.87
N LEU A 46 26.91 -14.53 3.07
CA LEU A 46 27.72 -15.06 4.17
C LEU A 46 27.40 -14.40 5.51
N ASN A 47 27.11 -13.09 5.52
CA ASN A 47 26.97 -12.33 6.75
C ASN A 47 25.51 -11.94 7.08
N PHE A 48 24.54 -12.35 6.26
CA PHE A 48 23.12 -11.93 6.36
C PHE A 48 22.58 -12.02 7.78
N VAL A 49 22.61 -13.21 8.38
CA VAL A 49 22.03 -13.48 9.70
C VAL A 49 22.68 -12.60 10.77
N THR A 50 24.02 -12.49 10.74
CA THR A 50 24.76 -11.69 11.70
C THR A 50 24.51 -10.19 11.52
N LEU A 51 24.43 -9.71 10.27
CA LEU A 51 24.09 -8.32 9.96
C LEU A 51 22.68 -7.96 10.42
N VAL A 52 21.70 -8.82 10.16
CA VAL A 52 20.31 -8.64 10.64
C VAL A 52 20.28 -8.58 12.16
N TYR A 53 20.93 -9.53 12.85
CA TYR A 53 21.00 -9.55 14.31
C TYR A 53 21.64 -8.27 14.90
N GLN A 54 22.76 -7.82 14.33
CA GLN A 54 23.41 -6.57 14.75
C GLN A 54 22.54 -5.34 14.48
N CYS A 55 21.89 -5.26 13.32
CA CYS A 55 20.99 -4.17 13.00
C CYS A 55 19.77 -4.15 13.94
N LEU A 56 19.21 -5.31 14.28
CA LEU A 56 18.13 -5.42 15.26
C LEU A 56 18.56 -4.98 16.66
N HIS A 57 19.80 -5.25 17.05
CA HIS A 57 20.36 -4.72 18.29
C HIS A 57 20.34 -3.18 18.29
N PHE A 58 20.73 -2.54 17.20
CA PHE A 58 20.65 -1.08 17.07
C PHE A 58 19.23 -0.55 17.03
N ILE A 59 18.28 -1.25 16.40
CA ILE A 59 16.85 -0.87 16.46
C ILE A 59 16.34 -0.87 17.91
N LYS A 60 16.79 -1.83 18.74
CA LYS A 60 16.37 -1.96 20.14
C LYS A 60 17.04 -0.94 21.08
N LYS A 61 18.33 -0.63 20.89
CA LYS A 61 19.16 0.09 21.87
C LYS A 61 20.09 1.18 21.31
N GLY A 62 20.12 1.37 19.99
CA GLY A 62 21.00 2.32 19.32
C GLY A 62 20.56 3.78 19.45
N SER A 63 21.42 4.68 18.98
CA SER A 63 21.07 6.10 18.76
C SER A 63 20.00 6.23 17.66
N PRO A 64 19.26 7.35 17.57
CA PRO A 64 18.27 7.55 16.50
C PRO A 64 18.84 7.41 15.09
N THR A 65 20.10 7.80 14.90
CA THR A 65 20.86 7.67 13.65
C THR A 65 21.23 6.21 13.36
N GLU A 66 21.77 5.49 14.34
CA GLU A 66 22.05 4.05 14.24
C GLU A 66 20.77 3.26 13.92
N MET A 67 19.67 3.57 14.62
CA MET A 67 18.36 2.93 14.39
C MET A 67 17.87 3.12 12.95
N LYS A 68 17.94 4.35 12.43
CA LYS A 68 17.51 4.68 11.06
C LYS A 68 18.35 3.92 10.02
N GLN A 69 19.67 3.93 10.17
CA GLN A 69 20.57 3.25 9.24
C GLN A 69 20.39 1.72 9.31
N ALA A 70 20.29 1.17 10.52
CA ALA A 70 20.09 -0.26 10.74
C ALA A 70 18.77 -0.77 10.13
N ALA A 71 17.68 -0.01 10.29
CA ALA A 71 16.41 -0.33 9.65
C ALA A 71 16.54 -0.33 8.11
N HIS A 72 17.19 0.68 7.55
CA HIS A 72 17.39 0.73 6.10
C HIS A 72 18.24 -0.44 5.59
N ILE A 73 19.31 -0.81 6.30
CA ILE A 73 20.16 -1.96 5.98
C ILE A 73 19.34 -3.25 5.99
N ILE A 74 18.51 -3.51 7.01
CA ILE A 74 17.68 -4.73 7.06
C ILE A 74 16.73 -4.80 5.85
N GLY A 75 16.10 -3.69 5.49
CA GLY A 75 15.24 -3.62 4.30
C GLY A 75 16.00 -3.96 3.01
N LEU A 76 17.19 -3.37 2.82
CA LEU A 76 18.04 -3.67 1.66
C LEU A 76 18.52 -5.13 1.65
N LEU A 77 18.96 -5.66 2.81
CA LEU A 77 19.37 -7.06 2.92
C LEU A 77 18.25 -8.01 2.52
N SER A 78 17.02 -7.71 2.93
CA SER A 78 15.83 -8.51 2.60
C SER A 78 15.50 -8.49 1.11
N MET A 79 15.75 -7.37 0.43
CA MET A 79 15.56 -7.21 -1.01
C MET A 79 16.68 -7.86 -1.85
N ILE A 80 17.92 -7.83 -1.36
CA ILE A 80 19.11 -8.37 -2.07
C ILE A 80 19.20 -9.90 -1.90
N THR A 81 18.72 -10.43 -0.78
CA THR A 81 18.82 -11.85 -0.47
C THR A 81 17.87 -12.67 -1.32
N THR A 82 18.39 -13.74 -1.92
CA THR A 82 17.64 -14.65 -2.80
C THR A 82 16.99 -15.82 -2.05
N THR A 83 17.31 -15.98 -0.76
CA THR A 83 16.86 -17.10 0.08
C THR A 83 15.61 -16.72 0.86
N VAL A 84 14.47 -17.33 0.53
CA VAL A 84 13.18 -17.02 1.14
C VAL A 84 13.16 -17.33 2.64
N GLU A 85 13.80 -18.43 3.06
CA GLU A 85 13.82 -18.86 4.46
C GLU A 85 14.56 -17.84 5.35
N LYS A 86 15.70 -17.32 4.88
CA LYS A 86 16.47 -16.30 5.61
C LYS A 86 15.68 -14.99 5.76
N VAL A 87 14.94 -14.61 4.71
CA VAL A 87 14.14 -13.38 4.74
C VAL A 87 12.91 -13.55 5.63
N HIS A 88 12.29 -14.73 5.65
CA HIS A 88 11.20 -15.04 6.57
C HIS A 88 11.65 -15.05 8.05
N GLU A 89 12.83 -15.60 8.35
CA GLU A 89 13.40 -15.53 9.71
C GLU A 89 13.67 -14.06 10.12
N ALA A 90 14.26 -13.26 9.22
CA ALA A 90 14.46 -11.83 9.46
C ALA A 90 13.14 -11.08 9.69
N TYR A 91 12.06 -11.46 9.00
CA TYR A 91 10.72 -10.94 9.21
C TYR A 91 10.20 -11.18 10.63
N GLU A 92 10.25 -12.42 11.10
CA GLU A 92 9.83 -12.79 12.45
C GLU A 92 10.66 -12.07 13.53
N ASP A 93 11.97 -11.95 13.30
CA ASP A 93 12.87 -11.26 14.21
C ASP A 93 12.61 -9.76 14.28
N VAL A 94 12.35 -9.11 13.14
CA VAL A 94 11.96 -7.69 13.06
C VAL A 94 10.63 -7.46 13.79
N LEU A 95 9.63 -8.30 13.54
CA LEU A 95 8.34 -8.21 14.23
C LEU A 95 8.45 -8.38 15.73
N THR A 96 9.23 -9.37 16.16
CA THR A 96 9.48 -9.61 17.59
C THR A 96 10.19 -8.41 18.22
N ALA A 97 11.19 -7.85 17.55
CA ALA A 97 11.92 -6.68 18.04
C ALA A 97 11.04 -5.44 18.21
N LEU A 98 10.15 -5.19 17.25
CA LEU A 98 9.24 -4.05 17.27
C LEU A 98 8.09 -4.25 18.27
N SER A 99 7.62 -5.49 18.45
CA SER A 99 6.56 -5.83 19.39
C SER A 99 7.02 -5.75 20.85
N GLN A 100 8.20 -6.29 21.18
CA GLN A 100 8.75 -6.27 22.54
C GLN A 100 9.26 -4.88 22.97
N GLY A 101 9.66 -4.05 22.02
CA GLY A 101 10.17 -2.70 22.30
C GLY A 101 9.08 -1.70 22.71
N GLY A 102 7.81 -2.01 22.42
CA GLY A 102 6.73 -1.04 22.34
C GLY A 102 7.09 0.00 21.28
N LEU A 103 6.35 0.05 20.17
CA LEU A 103 6.45 1.15 19.21
C LEU A 103 6.05 2.46 19.91
N LYS A 104 6.98 3.05 20.67
CA LYS A 104 6.80 4.34 21.32
C LYS A 104 6.49 5.34 20.19
N PRO A 105 5.74 6.41 20.46
CA PRO A 105 5.51 7.48 19.47
C PRO A 105 6.82 8.08 18.90
N LYS A 106 7.95 7.84 19.57
CA LYS A 106 9.32 8.20 19.17
C LYS A 106 9.88 7.37 18.01
N LEU A 107 9.27 6.24 17.64
CA LEU A 107 9.73 5.30 16.61
C LEU A 107 9.02 5.46 15.26
N LYS A 108 8.36 6.60 15.02
CA LYS A 108 7.68 6.94 13.74
C LYS A 108 8.64 7.38 12.64
N THR A 109 9.88 6.90 12.65
CA THR A 109 10.81 7.23 11.58
C THR A 109 10.41 6.43 10.36
N LEU A 110 10.19 7.13 9.24
CA LEU A 110 9.75 6.58 7.96
C LEU A 110 10.55 5.34 7.54
N GLU A 111 11.83 5.28 7.93
CA GLU A 111 12.76 4.21 7.60
C GLU A 111 12.49 2.91 8.36
N ILE A 112 11.96 2.96 9.59
CA ILE A 112 11.55 1.75 10.33
C ILE A 112 10.27 1.19 9.73
N LEU A 113 9.34 2.07 9.35
CA LEU A 113 8.12 1.69 8.64
C LEU A 113 8.45 1.08 7.27
N GLY A 114 9.36 1.73 6.54
CA GLY A 114 9.87 1.24 5.26
C GLY A 114 10.55 -0.12 5.39
N CYS A 115 11.43 -0.29 6.40
CA CYS A 115 12.03 -1.58 6.72
C CYS A 115 10.97 -2.65 6.95
N LEU A 116 10.01 -2.40 7.85
CA LEU A 116 8.94 -3.36 8.15
C LEU A 116 8.15 -3.73 6.90
N THR A 117 7.84 -2.75 6.05
CA THR A 117 7.10 -2.97 4.80
C THR A 117 7.89 -3.85 3.84
N VAL A 118 9.15 -3.53 3.59
CA VAL A 118 10.02 -4.28 2.66
C VAL A 118 10.24 -5.71 3.16
N VAL A 119 10.59 -5.87 4.44
CA VAL A 119 10.84 -7.18 5.05
C VAL A 119 9.57 -8.04 5.01
N THR A 120 8.39 -7.46 5.26
CA THR A 120 7.11 -8.19 5.14
C THR A 120 6.83 -8.57 3.69
N PHE A 121 7.08 -7.69 2.74
CA PHE A 121 6.82 -7.97 1.34
C PHE A 121 7.64 -9.16 0.81
N PHE A 122 8.91 -9.27 1.22
CA PHE A 122 9.78 -10.36 0.79
C PHE A 122 9.80 -11.57 1.73
N GLY A 123 9.38 -11.40 2.99
CA GLY A 123 9.49 -12.40 4.05
C GLY A 123 8.18 -12.99 4.53
N ALA A 124 7.02 -12.38 4.27
CA ALA A 124 5.75 -12.97 4.68
C ALA A 124 5.45 -14.24 3.86
N SER A 125 5.14 -15.32 4.56
CA SER A 125 4.85 -16.63 3.95
C SER A 125 3.39 -16.79 3.55
N ASN A 126 2.49 -15.94 4.06
CA ASN A 126 1.06 -16.02 3.80
C ASN A 126 0.35 -14.64 3.86
N SER A 127 -0.92 -14.65 3.45
CA SER A 127 -1.76 -13.45 3.44
C SER A 127 -2.07 -12.92 4.85
N ASP A 128 -2.09 -13.79 5.86
CA ASP A 128 -2.49 -13.42 7.22
C ASP A 128 -1.38 -12.61 7.90
N GLU A 129 -0.12 -13.02 7.71
CA GLU A 129 1.10 -12.29 8.08
C GLU A 129 1.15 -10.90 7.42
N THR A 130 0.83 -10.84 6.12
CA THR A 130 0.75 -9.59 5.37
C THR A 130 -0.36 -8.68 5.91
N GLU A 131 -1.55 -9.23 6.18
CA GLU A 131 -2.68 -8.48 6.74
C GLU A 131 -2.37 -7.96 8.15
N SER A 132 -1.69 -8.77 8.98
CA SER A 132 -1.27 -8.40 10.32
C SER A 132 -0.34 -7.19 10.32
N VAL A 133 0.69 -7.21 9.46
CA VAL A 133 1.59 -6.06 9.32
C VAL A 133 0.89 -4.87 8.70
N MET A 134 0.00 -5.04 7.73
CA MET A 134 -0.73 -3.92 7.15
C MET A 134 -1.61 -3.21 8.19
N LYS A 135 -2.22 -3.96 9.11
CA LYS A 135 -2.91 -3.39 10.28
C LYS A 135 -1.94 -2.61 11.17
N LEU A 136 -0.77 -3.18 11.49
CA LEU A 136 0.26 -2.53 12.30
C LEU A 136 0.77 -1.23 11.66
N LEU A 137 1.04 -1.23 10.35
CA LEU A 137 1.44 -0.06 9.57
C LEU A 137 0.36 1.03 9.62
N TRP A 138 -0.91 0.63 9.48
CA TRP A 138 -2.03 1.57 9.57
C TRP A 138 -2.19 2.17 10.96
N ASP A 139 -2.08 1.35 12.02
CA ASP A 139 -2.11 1.80 13.41
C ASP A 139 -1.00 2.82 13.70
N LEU A 140 0.16 2.67 13.05
CA LEU A 140 1.28 3.61 13.15
C LEU A 140 1.04 4.93 12.43
N ILE A 141 0.46 4.88 11.22
CA ILE A 141 0.18 6.07 10.39
C ILE A 141 -0.98 6.88 11.00
N ASN A 142 -2.01 6.20 11.52
CA ASN A 142 -3.25 6.85 11.95
C ASN A 142 -3.69 6.41 13.36
N PRO A 143 -2.91 6.76 14.41
CA PRO A 143 -3.23 6.39 15.78
C PRO A 143 -4.51 7.12 16.24
N GLY A 144 -5.54 6.35 16.63
CA GLY A 144 -6.72 6.90 17.31
C GLY A 144 -7.97 7.10 16.44
N THR A 145 -8.09 6.46 15.27
CA THR A 145 -9.38 6.39 14.56
C THR A 145 -9.86 4.95 14.40
N ASP A 146 -10.51 4.43 15.44
CA ASP A 146 -11.18 3.12 15.43
C ASP A 146 -12.17 2.97 14.25
N SER A 147 -12.71 4.08 13.76
CA SER A 147 -13.58 4.14 12.59
C SER A 147 -12.83 3.86 11.27
N SER A 148 -11.61 4.38 11.10
CA SER A 148 -10.81 4.17 9.90
C SER A 148 -10.25 2.74 9.83
N LEU A 149 -9.96 2.13 10.98
CA LEU A 149 -9.58 0.71 11.07
C LEU A 149 -10.72 -0.23 10.73
N LYS A 150 -11.95 0.08 11.16
CA LYS A 150 -13.14 -0.67 10.75
C LYS A 150 -13.34 -0.56 9.25
N PHE A 151 -13.18 0.63 8.68
CA PHE A 151 -13.23 0.83 7.23
C PHE A 151 -12.13 0.06 6.50
N LEU A 152 -10.86 0.16 6.92
CA LEU A 152 -9.76 -0.55 6.28
C LEU A 152 -9.92 -2.07 6.40
N LYS A 153 -10.28 -2.59 7.58
CA LYS A 153 -10.62 -4.00 7.76
C LYS A 153 -11.77 -4.41 6.84
N HIS A 154 -12.82 -3.60 6.72
CA HIS A 154 -13.93 -3.89 5.82
C HIS A 154 -13.51 -3.79 4.35
N PHE A 155 -12.63 -2.86 3.99
CA PHE A 155 -12.14 -2.66 2.63
C PHE A 155 -11.22 -3.79 2.17
N LEU A 156 -10.31 -4.24 3.05
CA LEU A 156 -9.37 -5.34 2.78
C LEU A 156 -10.03 -6.71 2.90
N ARG A 157 -10.92 -6.90 3.87
CA ARG A 157 -11.59 -8.20 4.13
C ARG A 157 -12.80 -8.45 3.25
N ASN A 158 -13.49 -7.39 2.81
CA ASN A 158 -14.55 -7.53 1.82
C ASN A 158 -14.00 -7.30 0.42
N ASP A 159 -14.85 -7.48 -0.58
CA ASP A 159 -14.53 -7.26 -1.99
C ASP A 159 -14.19 -5.80 -2.34
N GLY A 160 -13.95 -4.90 -1.37
CA GLY A 160 -13.60 -3.49 -1.62
C GLY A 160 -12.28 -3.35 -2.36
N PHE A 161 -11.24 -4.00 -1.85
CA PHE A 161 -9.92 -4.05 -2.50
C PHE A 161 -10.00 -4.84 -3.82
N VAL A 162 -10.64 -6.02 -3.82
CA VAL A 162 -10.82 -6.85 -5.02
C VAL A 162 -11.55 -6.07 -6.11
N LYS A 163 -12.63 -5.37 -5.78
CA LYS A 163 -13.36 -4.53 -6.72
C LYS A 163 -12.50 -3.42 -7.29
N HIS A 164 -11.68 -2.76 -6.48
CA HIS A 164 -10.73 -1.76 -6.98
C HIS A 164 -9.67 -2.38 -7.88
N MET A 165 -9.15 -3.56 -7.53
CA MET A 165 -8.21 -4.31 -8.38
C MET A 165 -8.83 -4.79 -9.69
N MET A 166 -10.15 -4.95 -9.77
CA MET A 166 -10.88 -5.42 -10.97
C MET A 166 -11.44 -4.28 -11.83
N GLU A 167 -11.75 -3.13 -11.23
CA GLU A 167 -12.42 -2.00 -11.89
C GLU A 167 -11.48 -0.84 -12.21
N ASN A 168 -10.34 -0.71 -11.52
CA ASN A 168 -9.42 0.43 -11.67
C ASN A 168 -8.28 0.12 -12.63
N GLU A 169 -8.33 0.72 -13.82
CA GLU A 169 -7.32 0.57 -14.87
C GLU A 169 -5.91 0.99 -14.43
N ASN A 170 -5.78 1.93 -13.48
CA ASN A 170 -4.46 2.31 -12.97
C ASN A 170 -3.79 1.17 -12.20
N PHE A 171 -4.56 0.37 -11.45
CA PHE A 171 -3.99 -0.78 -10.75
C PHE A 171 -3.57 -1.89 -11.71
N HIS A 172 -4.30 -2.06 -12.82
CA HIS A 172 -3.92 -3.02 -13.85
C HIS A 172 -2.56 -2.68 -14.45
N ASN A 173 -2.31 -1.40 -14.72
CA ASN A 173 -1.05 -0.92 -15.29
C ASN A 173 0.11 -0.94 -14.28
N VAL A 174 -0.14 -0.61 -13.00
CA VAL A 174 0.91 -0.58 -11.97
C VAL A 174 1.36 -1.98 -11.57
N PHE A 175 0.44 -2.95 -11.54
CA PHE A 175 0.72 -4.32 -11.09
C PHE A 175 0.85 -5.34 -12.23
N ASP A 176 0.83 -4.90 -13.50
CA ASP A 176 0.69 -5.77 -14.68
C ASP A 176 -0.44 -6.82 -14.50
N PHE A 177 -1.52 -6.40 -13.85
CA PHE A 177 -2.65 -7.26 -13.51
C PHE A 177 -3.73 -7.16 -14.60
N HIS A 178 -4.06 -8.28 -15.22
CA HIS A 178 -5.13 -8.36 -16.22
C HIS A 178 -6.30 -9.17 -15.68
N PRO A 179 -7.36 -8.52 -15.17
CA PRO A 179 -8.49 -9.24 -14.58
C PRO A 179 -9.21 -10.08 -15.64
N LYS A 180 -9.20 -11.39 -15.48
CA LYS A 180 -10.10 -12.29 -16.22
C LYS A 180 -11.51 -12.07 -15.71
N ARG A 181 -12.31 -11.29 -16.43
CA ARG A 181 -13.75 -11.22 -16.20
C ARG A 181 -14.33 -12.60 -16.48
N ARG A 182 -14.98 -13.22 -15.49
CA ARG A 182 -15.85 -14.36 -15.78
C ARG A 182 -17.02 -13.81 -16.58
N ASN A 183 -17.21 -14.33 -17.78
CA ASN A 183 -18.43 -14.08 -18.53
C ASN A 183 -19.55 -14.80 -17.76
N ASP A 184 -20.47 -14.07 -17.14
CA ASP A 184 -21.67 -14.62 -16.48
C ASP A 184 -22.71 -15.15 -17.50
N TRP A 185 -22.27 -15.58 -18.69
CA TRP A 185 -23.06 -16.39 -19.60
C TRP A 185 -22.63 -17.84 -19.38
N GLY A 186 -23.34 -18.49 -18.47
CA GLY A 186 -23.13 -19.87 -18.10
C GLY A 186 -23.09 -20.80 -19.32
N ASN A 187 -22.12 -21.70 -19.32
CA ASN A 187 -22.14 -23.03 -19.91
C ASN A 187 -22.96 -23.19 -21.21
N VAL A 188 -22.39 -22.80 -22.34
CA VAL A 188 -22.81 -23.40 -23.62
C VAL A 188 -21.85 -24.55 -23.93
N LEU A 189 -22.13 -25.71 -23.33
CA LEU A 189 -21.49 -27.01 -23.60
C LEU A 189 -22.30 -27.84 -24.61
N TYR A 190 -23.12 -27.19 -25.44
CA TYR A 190 -23.85 -27.85 -26.52
C TYR A 190 -23.93 -26.92 -27.73
N VAL A 191 -23.36 -27.36 -28.84
CA VAL A 191 -23.56 -26.77 -30.17
C VAL A 191 -24.60 -27.65 -30.87
N PRO A 192 -25.84 -27.18 -31.11
CA PRO A 192 -26.82 -27.95 -31.87
C PRO A 192 -26.41 -28.01 -33.34
N GLU A 193 -26.20 -29.21 -33.88
CA GLU A 193 -25.93 -29.44 -35.32
C GLU A 193 -27.20 -29.36 -36.20
N ARG A 194 -28.28 -28.70 -35.77
CA ARG A 194 -29.51 -28.60 -36.56
C ARG A 194 -30.06 -27.19 -36.60
N GLU A 195 -30.39 -26.80 -37.82
CA GLU A 195 -30.85 -25.49 -38.29
C GLU A 195 -31.93 -24.88 -37.37
N GLU A 196 -31.69 -23.65 -36.93
CA GLU A 196 -32.58 -22.92 -36.03
C GLU A 196 -33.94 -22.67 -36.69
N VAL A 197 -35.00 -23.34 -36.22
CA VAL A 197 -36.38 -22.93 -36.50
C VAL A 197 -36.80 -21.95 -35.41
N THR A 198 -36.77 -20.66 -35.74
CA THR A 198 -37.22 -19.57 -34.87
C THR A 198 -38.72 -19.69 -34.60
N ILE A 199 -39.11 -20.31 -33.48
CA ILE A 199 -40.49 -20.24 -32.99
C ILE A 199 -40.68 -18.86 -32.36
N LEU A 200 -41.24 -17.94 -33.13
CA LEU A 200 -41.72 -16.65 -32.62
C LEU A 200 -42.89 -16.89 -31.67
N LEU A 201 -42.60 -16.98 -30.37
CA LEU A 201 -43.63 -16.98 -29.35
C LEU A 201 -44.26 -15.59 -29.30
N PHE A 202 -45.41 -15.44 -29.96
CA PHE A 202 -46.17 -14.20 -29.92
C PHE A 202 -46.77 -14.00 -28.54
N ARG A 203 -46.23 -13.05 -27.76
CA ARG A 203 -46.80 -12.61 -26.49
C ARG A 203 -47.62 -11.35 -26.74
N PRO A 204 -48.96 -11.38 -26.67
CA PRO A 204 -49.75 -10.19 -26.91
C PRO A 204 -49.48 -9.15 -25.82
N MET A 205 -49.35 -7.90 -26.25
CA MET A 205 -49.03 -6.76 -25.41
C MET A 205 -50.25 -6.38 -24.56
N VAL A 206 -50.35 -6.97 -23.37
CA VAL A 206 -51.28 -6.48 -22.35
C VAL A 206 -50.62 -5.28 -21.68
N ALA A 207 -51.14 -4.08 -21.93
CA ALA A 207 -50.78 -2.87 -21.20
C ALA A 207 -51.17 -3.05 -19.73
N ARG A 208 -50.25 -3.61 -18.93
CA ARG A 208 -50.35 -3.59 -17.48
C ARG A 208 -49.61 -2.35 -16.99
N HIS A 209 -50.38 -1.50 -16.32
CA HIS A 209 -49.96 -0.36 -15.55
C HIS A 209 -48.68 -0.69 -14.76
N ASN A 210 -47.63 0.13 -14.94
CA ASN A 210 -46.33 -0.04 -14.29
C ASN A 210 -46.41 0.35 -12.81
N ASP A 211 -47.06 -0.47 -11.99
CA ASP A 211 -46.90 -0.44 -10.55
C ASP A 211 -45.82 -1.46 -10.15
N CYS A 212 -44.57 -1.07 -10.38
CA CYS A 212 -43.40 -1.79 -9.86
C CYS A 212 -43.19 -1.45 -8.37
N SER A 213 -44.02 -2.01 -7.50
CA SER A 213 -43.91 -1.89 -6.05
C SER A 213 -43.40 -3.15 -5.35
N LEU A 214 -42.94 -4.20 -6.07
CA LEU A 214 -42.65 -5.51 -5.46
C LEU A 214 -41.24 -6.11 -5.75
N LEU A 215 -40.18 -5.30 -5.87
CA LEU A 215 -38.79 -5.79 -5.79
C LEU A 215 -37.95 -4.94 -4.81
N PRO A 216 -37.80 -5.34 -3.53
CA PRO A 216 -37.35 -4.44 -2.45
C PRO A 216 -35.83 -4.23 -2.20
N SER A 217 -34.90 -4.92 -2.86
CA SER A 217 -33.51 -5.01 -2.31
C SER A 217 -32.34 -4.55 -3.18
N LEU A 218 -32.47 -4.39 -4.51
CA LEU A 218 -31.34 -3.98 -5.37
C LEU A 218 -31.47 -2.56 -5.97
N THR A 219 -32.61 -1.90 -5.77
CA THR A 219 -32.93 -0.58 -6.35
C THR A 219 -32.80 0.59 -5.37
N ARG A 220 -32.71 0.33 -4.05
CA ARG A 220 -32.72 1.41 -3.05
C ARG A 220 -31.50 2.32 -3.12
N ASP A 221 -30.28 1.79 -3.32
CA ASP A 221 -29.08 2.63 -3.27
C ASP A 221 -28.90 3.49 -4.52
N LYS A 222 -29.21 2.94 -5.70
CA LYS A 222 -29.22 3.71 -6.95
C LYS A 222 -30.33 4.77 -6.97
N GLN A 223 -31.50 4.50 -6.37
CA GLN A 223 -32.57 5.49 -6.22
C GLN A 223 -32.27 6.55 -5.15
N LEU A 224 -31.61 6.20 -4.04
CA LEU A 224 -31.25 7.14 -2.97
C LEU A 224 -30.16 8.12 -3.42
N ALA A 225 -29.18 7.65 -4.20
CA ALA A 225 -28.16 8.50 -4.80
C ALA A 225 -28.75 9.45 -5.86
N LYS A 226 -29.67 8.96 -6.72
CA LYS A 226 -30.40 9.81 -7.69
C LYS A 226 -31.35 10.80 -7.01
N LYS A 227 -32.02 10.42 -5.90
CA LYS A 227 -32.91 11.31 -5.14
C LYS A 227 -32.16 12.42 -4.39
N LYS A 228 -30.95 12.14 -3.87
CA LYS A 228 -30.14 13.15 -3.16
C LYS A 228 -29.66 14.29 -4.07
N THR A 229 -29.42 14.03 -5.36
CA THR A 229 -28.92 15.02 -6.32
C THR A 229 -30.02 15.75 -7.10
N MET A 230 -31.23 15.20 -7.15
CA MET A 230 -32.38 15.77 -7.88
C MET A 230 -33.34 16.58 -6.99
N SER A 231 -33.12 16.64 -5.66
CA SER A 231 -33.90 17.47 -4.75
C SER A 231 -33.55 18.96 -4.97
N PRO A 232 -34.53 19.84 -5.28
CA PRO A 232 -34.30 21.27 -5.56
C PRO A 232 -33.58 22.04 -4.44
N ASN A 233 -33.58 21.49 -3.21
CA ASN A 233 -33.03 22.13 -2.01
C ASN A 233 -31.86 21.38 -1.36
N SER A 234 -31.22 20.43 -2.06
CA SER A 234 -30.13 19.65 -1.46
C SER A 234 -28.92 20.53 -1.07
N HIS A 235 -28.30 20.23 0.07
CA HIS A 235 -27.08 20.91 0.53
C HIS A 235 -25.93 20.80 -0.48
N LEU A 236 -25.86 19.69 -1.22
CA LEU A 236 -24.88 19.46 -2.29
C LEU A 236 -25.10 20.39 -3.50
N SER A 237 -26.35 20.56 -3.92
CA SER A 237 -26.69 21.49 -5.01
C SER A 237 -26.43 22.94 -4.61
N LYS A 238 -26.75 23.32 -3.37
CA LYS A 238 -26.44 24.66 -2.83
C LYS A 238 -24.94 24.93 -2.78
N ALA A 239 -24.15 23.98 -2.29
CA ALA A 239 -22.69 24.10 -2.25
C ALA A 239 -22.09 24.23 -3.66
N ARG A 240 -22.58 23.45 -4.62
CA ARG A 240 -22.14 23.51 -6.03
C ARG A 240 -22.46 24.86 -6.66
N THR A 241 -23.66 25.40 -6.44
CA THR A 241 -24.05 26.72 -6.95
C THR A 241 -23.23 27.85 -6.33
N GLN A 242 -22.92 27.77 -5.03
CA GLN A 242 -22.05 28.75 -4.37
C GLN A 242 -20.62 28.73 -4.92
N LEU A 243 -20.05 27.55 -5.17
CA LEU A 243 -18.74 27.39 -5.81
C LEU A 243 -18.71 28.02 -7.21
N LEU A 244 -19.69 27.71 -8.04
CA LEU A 244 -19.79 28.25 -9.41
C LEU A 244 -20.03 29.77 -9.43
N LYS A 245 -20.70 30.33 -8.41
CA LYS A 245 -20.84 31.78 -8.26
C LYS A 245 -19.50 32.42 -7.90
N LYS A 246 -18.77 31.86 -6.93
CA LYS A 246 -17.42 32.33 -6.57
C LYS A 246 -16.44 32.28 -7.75
N GLN A 247 -16.47 31.22 -8.55
CA GLN A 247 -15.61 31.09 -9.74
C GLN A 247 -15.94 32.14 -10.81
N ARG A 248 -17.23 32.48 -10.99
CA ARG A 248 -17.62 33.57 -11.90
C ARG A 248 -17.20 34.94 -11.38
N ASP A 249 -17.34 35.19 -10.08
CA ASP A 249 -16.91 36.45 -9.47
C ASP A 249 -15.38 36.63 -9.53
N LEU A 250 -14.61 35.54 -9.38
CA LEU A 250 -13.16 35.54 -9.54
C LEU A 250 -12.75 35.82 -10.98
N SER A 251 -13.37 35.16 -11.97
CA SER A 251 -13.10 35.42 -13.40
C SER A 251 -13.49 36.83 -13.86
N LEU A 252 -14.46 37.46 -13.19
CA LEU A 252 -14.82 38.86 -13.44
C LEU A 252 -13.80 39.82 -12.79
N LYS A 253 -13.35 39.52 -11.56
CA LYS A 253 -12.28 40.30 -10.91
C LYS A 253 -10.95 40.20 -11.66
N GLU A 254 -10.57 39.01 -12.13
CA GLU A 254 -9.37 38.81 -12.94
C GLU A 254 -9.42 39.64 -14.24
N ARG A 255 -10.60 39.76 -14.86
CA ARG A 255 -10.80 40.64 -16.03
C ARG A 255 -10.83 42.14 -15.72
N GLU A 256 -11.22 42.54 -14.52
CA GLU A 256 -11.14 43.94 -14.08
C GLU A 256 -9.69 44.37 -13.76
N PHE A 257 -8.85 43.45 -13.28
CA PHE A 257 -7.42 43.71 -13.04
C PHE A 257 -6.62 43.84 -14.36
N ASP A 258 -6.98 43.09 -15.39
CA ASP A 258 -6.33 43.19 -16.71
C ASP A 258 -6.67 44.48 -17.49
N CYS A 259 -7.63 45.28 -17.03
CA CYS A 259 -8.08 46.49 -17.72
C CYS A 259 -7.44 47.79 -17.19
N PHE A 260 -6.58 47.72 -16.17
CA PHE A 260 -5.90 48.88 -15.56
C PHE A 260 -4.38 48.93 -15.75
N ASP A 261 -3.79 47.96 -16.45
CA ASP A 261 -2.38 48.01 -16.88
C ASP A 261 -2.27 48.43 -18.36
N TYR A 262 -2.59 49.71 -18.64
CA TYR A 262 -2.07 50.48 -19.77
C TYR A 262 -2.11 51.98 -19.49
#